data_AF-A0A7J4M7Y1-F1
#
_entry.id   AF-A0A7J4M7Y1-F1
#
_cell.length_a   1.000
_cell.length_b   1.000
_cell.length_c   1.000
_cell.angle_alpha   90.00
_cell.angle_beta   90.00
_cell.angle_gamma   90.00
#
_symmetry.space_group_name_H-M   'P 1'
#
loop_
_entity.id
_entity.type
_entity.pdbx_description
1 polymer ?
#
loop_
_entity_poly.entity_id
_entity_poly.type
_entity_poly.pdbx_seq_one_letter_code
_entity_poly.pdbx_strand_id
1 'polypeptide(L)'
;MKLTLTNKTELVGLSEKASDLLIKILEEKVPKAEIPTKNDLEFKRMVNQIYQISPLLSEGYIKMYNYLQKEKTTPKSKYMKQLKKDGTNKKRS
;
A
#
# COMPACT_ATOMS: atom_id res chain seq x y z
N MET A 1 7.23 -25.78 -1.16
CA MET A 1 5.83 -25.95 -1.58
C MET A 1 5.72 -25.59 -3.05
N LYS A 2 5.13 -26.45 -3.91
CA LYS A 2 5.01 -26.17 -5.35
C LYS A 2 3.65 -25.51 -5.63
N LEU A 3 3.65 -24.27 -6.09
CA LEU A 3 2.43 -23.54 -6.41
C LEU A 3 1.76 -24.09 -7.67
N THR A 4 0.44 -24.29 -7.62
CA THR A 4 -0.38 -24.61 -8.79
C THR A 4 -0.50 -23.41 -9.73
N LEU A 5 -0.96 -23.63 -10.96
CA LEU A 5 -1.26 -22.53 -11.89
C LEU A 5 -2.33 -21.59 -11.30
N THR A 6 -3.39 -22.14 -10.71
CA THR A 6 -4.45 -21.38 -10.04
C THR A 6 -3.89 -20.47 -8.95
N ASN A 7 -3.03 -21.02 -8.07
CA ASN A 7 -2.41 -20.23 -7.00
C ASN A 7 -1.56 -19.09 -7.56
N LYS A 8 -0.87 -19.30 -8.69
CA LYS A 8 -0.06 -18.26 -9.33
C LYS A 8 -0.92 -17.15 -9.91
N THR A 9 -1.99 -17.50 -10.63
CA THR A 9 -2.93 -16.52 -11.22
C THR A 9 -3.63 -15.71 -10.12
N GLU A 10 -4.08 -16.38 -9.06
CA GLU A 10 -4.67 -15.72 -7.90
C GLU A 10 -3.65 -14.78 -7.23
N LEU A 11 -2.42 -15.24 -7.02
CA LEU A 11 -1.37 -14.44 -6.42
C LEU A 11 -1.09 -13.16 -7.21
N VAL A 12 -1.06 -13.23 -8.55
CA VAL A 12 -0.91 -12.04 -9.41
C VAL A 12 -2.07 -11.07 -9.19
N GLY A 13 -3.31 -11.54 -9.25
CA GLY A 13 -4.48 -10.68 -9.04
C GLY A 13 -4.57 -10.06 -7.64
N LEU A 14 -4.15 -10.80 -6.60
CA LEU A 14 -4.03 -10.25 -5.24
C LEU A 14 -2.89 -9.21 -5.17
N SER A 15 -1.77 -9.47 -5.84
CA SER A 15 -0.61 -8.58 -5.90
C SER A 15 -0.95 -7.23 -6.53
N GLU A 16 -1.66 -7.24 -7.66
CA GLU A 16 -2.12 -6.02 -8.35
C GLU A 16 -3.02 -5.17 -7.46
N LYS A 17 -4.03 -5.81 -6.83
CA LYS A 17 -4.93 -5.12 -5.90
C LYS A 17 -4.20 -4.57 -4.67
N ALA A 18 -3.23 -5.31 -4.13
CA ALA A 18 -2.42 -4.88 -3.01
C ALA A 18 -1.56 -3.65 -3.37
N SER A 19 -0.97 -3.60 -4.58
CA SER A 19 -0.25 -2.42 -5.06
C SER A 19 -1.19 -1.21 -5.23
N ASP A 20 -2.37 -1.40 -5.81
CA ASP A 20 -3.35 -0.32 -5.97
C ASP A 20 -3.78 0.25 -4.62
N LEU A 21 -4.00 -0.61 -3.63
CA LEU A 21 -4.33 -0.19 -2.27
C LEU A 21 -3.18 0.58 -1.62
N LEU A 22 -1.91 0.20 -1.83
CA LEU A 22 -0.75 0.96 -1.33
C LEU A 22 -0.70 2.37 -1.93
N ILE A 23 -0.99 2.52 -3.22
CA ILE A 23 -1.05 3.84 -3.87
C ILE A 23 -2.18 4.68 -3.27
N LYS A 24 -3.38 4.11 -3.13
CA LYS A 24 -4.51 4.80 -2.50
C LYS A 24 -4.19 5.22 -1.07
N ILE A 25 -3.61 4.32 -0.28
CA ILE A 25 -3.14 4.61 1.07
C ILE A 25 -2.16 5.78 1.00
N LEU A 26 -1.16 5.76 0.13
CA LEU A 26 -0.18 6.84 -0.01
C LEU A 26 -0.82 8.22 -0.24
N GLU A 27 -1.85 8.28 -1.09
CA GLU A 27 -2.57 9.50 -1.47
C GLU A 27 -3.55 10.01 -0.39
N GLU A 28 -3.96 9.15 0.56
CA GLU A 28 -4.84 9.56 1.64
C GLU A 28 -4.25 10.70 2.46
N LYS A 29 -5.06 11.74 2.69
CA LYS A 29 -4.78 12.75 3.69
C LYS A 29 -5.00 12.13 5.07
N VAL A 30 -3.96 11.50 5.62
CA VAL A 30 -4.04 10.84 6.92
C VAL A 30 -4.18 11.89 8.03
N PRO A 31 -5.23 11.82 8.88
CA PRO A 31 -5.39 12.68 10.05
C PRO A 31 -4.25 12.47 11.05
N LYS A 32 -4.09 13.41 12.00
CA LYS A 32 -3.05 13.35 13.05
C LYS A 32 -3.17 12.15 14.02
N ALA A 33 -4.24 11.36 13.96
CA ALA A 33 -4.48 10.24 14.86
C ALA A 33 -4.37 8.90 14.12
N GLU A 34 -3.74 7.93 14.77
CA GLU A 34 -3.38 6.56 14.32
C GLU A 34 -4.60 5.65 14.06
N ILE A 35 -5.68 6.16 13.46
CA ILE A 35 -6.86 5.36 13.16
C ILE A 35 -6.67 4.73 11.77
N PRO A 36 -6.73 3.39 11.63
CA PRO A 36 -6.65 2.73 10.33
C PRO A 36 -7.77 3.22 9.40
N THR A 37 -7.41 3.58 8.17
CA THR A 37 -8.39 3.93 7.14
C THR A 37 -9.08 2.69 6.59
N LYS A 38 -10.15 2.89 5.80
CA LYS A 38 -10.79 1.78 5.08
C LYS A 38 -9.79 1.04 4.19
N ASN A 39 -8.92 1.76 3.49
CA ASN A 39 -7.92 1.17 2.62
C ASN A 39 -6.84 0.42 3.44
N ASP A 40 -6.46 0.90 4.63
CA ASP A 40 -5.57 0.15 5.53
C ASP A 40 -6.16 -1.21 5.94
N LEU A 41 -7.45 -1.24 6.28
CA LEU A 41 -8.15 -2.47 6.66
C LEU A 41 -8.28 -3.44 5.48
N GLU A 42 -8.60 -2.92 4.30
CA GLU A 42 -8.71 -3.72 3.08
C GLU A 42 -7.35 -4.28 2.65
N PHE A 43 -6.29 -3.47 2.74
CA PHE A 43 -4.92 -3.88 2.48
C PHE A 43 -4.48 -5.01 3.41
N LYS A 44 -4.74 -4.90 4.73
CA LYS A 44 -4.40 -5.97 5.68
C LYS A 44 -5.10 -7.29 5.37
N ARG A 45 -6.37 -7.25 4.95
CA ARG A 45 -7.12 -8.45 4.51
C ARG A 45 -6.49 -9.06 3.26
N MET A 46 -6.14 -8.22 2.28
CA MET A 46 -5.49 -8.65 1.03
C MET A 46 -4.14 -9.33 1.30
N VAL A 47 -3.31 -8.72 2.15
CA VAL A 47 -2.01 -9.27 2.54
C VAL A 47 -2.15 -10.61 3.26
N ASN A 48 -3.16 -10.78 4.11
CA ASN A 48 -3.44 -12.07 4.74
C ASN A 48 -3.81 -13.16 3.72
N GLN A 49 -4.50 -12.82 2.62
CA GLN A 49 -4.78 -13.75 1.53
C GLN A 49 -3.49 -14.11 0.78
N ILE A 50 -2.65 -13.12 0.48
CA ILE A 50 -1.31 -13.33 -0.11
C ILE A 50 -0.47 -14.24 0.79
N TYR A 51 -0.51 -14.08 2.11
CA TYR A 51 0.25 -14.90 3.06
C TYR A 51 -0.10 -16.39 2.97
N GLN A 52 -1.37 -16.74 2.76
CA GLN A 52 -1.79 -18.14 2.61
C GLN A 52 -1.16 -18.82 1.37
N ILE A 53 -0.78 -18.04 0.36
CA ILE A 53 -0.21 -18.55 -0.90
C ILE A 53 1.32 -18.39 -0.92
N SER A 54 1.82 -17.22 -0.53
CA SER A 54 3.22 -16.82 -0.56
C SER A 54 3.55 -15.94 0.66
N PRO A 55 4.01 -16.54 1.77
CA PRO A 55 4.40 -15.81 2.98
C PRO A 55 5.46 -14.73 2.71
N LEU A 56 6.45 -15.05 1.88
CA LEU A 56 7.55 -14.15 1.55
C LEU A 56 7.08 -12.88 0.83
N LEU A 57 6.11 -13.02 -0.09
CA LEU A 57 5.55 -11.86 -0.78
C LEU A 57 4.73 -10.99 0.17
N SER A 58 3.93 -11.62 1.04
CA SER A 58 3.18 -10.92 2.09
C SER A 58 4.10 -10.08 2.99
N GLU A 59 5.25 -10.63 3.42
CA GLU A 59 6.23 -9.86 4.20
C GLU A 59 6.75 -8.63 3.47
N GLY A 60 7.00 -8.74 2.16
CA GLY A 60 7.38 -7.61 1.31
C GLY A 60 6.33 -6.50 1.32
N TYR A 61 5.06 -6.87 1.16
CA TYR A 61 3.93 -5.94 1.24
C TYR A 61 3.80 -5.26 2.60
N ILE A 62 3.97 -6.00 3.70
CA ILE A 62 3.94 -5.43 5.06
C ILE A 62 5.08 -4.41 5.24
N LYS A 63 6.30 -4.72 4.78
CA LYS A 63 7.44 -3.80 4.85
C LYS A 63 7.16 -2.50 4.09
N MET A 64 6.59 -2.61 2.88
CA MET A 64 6.20 -1.45 2.08
C MET A 64 5.14 -0.60 2.79
N TYR A 65 4.07 -1.23 3.30
CA TYR A 65 3.02 -0.54 4.05
C TYR A 65 3.56 0.21 5.28
N ASN A 66 4.37 -0.46 6.10
CA ASN A 66 4.94 0.14 7.31
C ASN A 66 5.86 1.33 6.97
N TYR A 67 6.62 1.22 5.88
CA TYR A 67 7.42 2.34 5.39
C TYR A 67 6.54 3.54 5.01
N LEU A 68 5.47 3.33 4.25
CA LEU A 68 4.55 4.40 3.87
C LEU A 68 3.90 5.06 5.09
N GLN A 69 3.43 4.28 6.06
CA GLN A 69 2.82 4.80 7.29
C GLN A 69 3.81 5.65 8.10
N LYS A 70 5.06 5.20 8.21
CA LYS A 70 6.13 5.98 8.87
C LYS A 70 6.43 7.30 8.15
N GLU A 71 6.49 7.29 6.83
CA GLU A 71 6.74 8.50 6.04
C GLU A 71 5.56 9.50 6.12
N LYS A 72 4.32 9.03 6.25
CA LYS A 72 3.12 9.87 6.42
C LYS A 72 3.15 10.69 7.72
N THR A 73 3.56 10.06 8.81
CA THR A 73 3.55 10.68 10.15
C THR A 73 4.79 11.52 10.41
N THR A 74 5.86 11.35 9.61
CA THR A 74 7.12 12.09 9.74
C THR A 74 7.00 13.51 9.13
N PRO A 75 7.06 14.60 9.93
CA PRO A 75 6.79 15.97 9.46
C PRO A 75 7.76 16.51 8.38
N LYS A 76 8.92 15.88 8.20
CA LYS A 76 9.99 16.29 7.27
C LYS A 76 10.31 15.27 6.18
N SER A 77 9.45 14.27 5.94
CA SER A 77 9.65 13.31 4.85
C SER A 77 9.88 14.03 3.52
N LYS A 78 11.07 13.85 2.91
CA LYS A 78 11.38 14.36 1.56
C LYS A 78 10.48 13.69 0.51
N TYR A 79 10.17 12.41 0.71
CA TYR A 79 9.35 11.59 -0.17
C TYR A 79 7.91 12.13 -0.27
N MET A 80 7.29 12.44 0.87
CA MET A 80 5.94 13.05 0.89
C MET A 80 5.87 14.45 0.29
N LYS A 81 6.95 15.24 0.40
CA LYS A 81 7.03 16.56 -0.24
C LYS A 81 7.07 16.47 -1.76
N GLN A 82 7.69 15.42 -2.32
CA GLN A 82 7.76 15.21 -3.77
C GLN A 82 6.40 14.77 -4.32
N LEU A 83 5.72 13.82 -3.66
CA LEU A 83 4.39 13.34 -4.08
C LEU A 83 3.30 14.42 -4.02
N LYS A 84 3.33 15.32 -3.02
CA LYS A 84 2.36 16.43 -2.90
C LYS A 84 2.60 17.57 -3.90
N LYS A 85 3.82 17.70 -4.44
CA LYS A 85 4.18 18.78 -5.37
C LYS A 85 3.47 18.65 -6.73
N ASP A 86 3.18 17.43 -7.17
CA ASP A 86 2.54 17.19 -8.47
C ASP A 86 1.00 17.27 -8.43
N GLY A 87 0.38 17.20 -7.23
CA GLY A 87 -1.07 17.35 -7.06
C GLY A 87 -1.57 18.80 -6.99
N THR A 88 -0.69 19.81 -6.93
CA THR A 88 -1.07 21.23 -6.83
C THR A 88 -0.69 22.09 -8.04
N ASN A 89 -0.03 21.53 -9.06
CA ASN A 89 0.36 22.27 -10.24
C ASN A 89 -0.35 21.76 -11.51
N LYS A 90 -1.59 22.24 -11.70
CA LYS A 90 -2.13 22.71 -12.99
C LYS A 90 -3.57 23.21 -12.81
N LYS A 91 -3.73 24.42 -12.28
CA LYS A 91 -4.70 25.33 -12.90
C LYS A 91 -3.97 25.94 -14.10
N ARG A 92 -4.20 25.38 -15.29
CA ARG A 92 -3.92 26.10 -16.53
C ARG A 92 -4.97 27.22 -16.59
N SER A 93 -4.53 28.43 -16.23
CA SER A 93 -5.17 29.66 -16.71
C SER A 93 -4.80 29.85 -18.18
#